data_AF-A0A7Y1XBC9-F1
#
_entry.id   AF-A0A7Y1XBC9-F1
#
_cell.length_a   1.000
_cell.length_b   1.000
_cell.length_c   1.000
_cell.angle_alpha   90.00
_cell.angle_beta   90.00
_cell.angle_gamma   90.00
#
_symmetry.space_group_name_H-M   'P 1'
#
loop_
_entity.id
_entity.type
_entity.pdbx_description
1 polymer ?
#
loop_
_entity_poly.entity_id
_entity_poly.type
_entity_poly.pdbx_seq_one_letter_code
_entity_poly.pdbx_strand_id
1 'polypeptide(L)'
;SVVQEATGSKVVTLRMPDTVRVFIGTMMMGMMLILGSVIVHFVIGAGLLGGDAAALEGLESASIRLEAFRRLGTVLYLFGIAFGLGTIIHVIRFQTIRIRQLPEPA
;
A
#
# COMPACT_ATOMS: atom_id res chain seq x y z
N SER A 1 5.14 -2.82 -26.56
CA SER A 1 4.32 -3.07 -27.76
C SER A 1 5.18 -3.38 -28.98
N VAL A 2 6.25 -2.65 -29.27
CA VAL A 2 7.07 -2.82 -30.50
C VAL A 2 7.79 -4.19 -30.62
N VAL A 3 8.26 -4.77 -29.51
CA VAL A 3 9.01 -6.05 -29.50
C VAL A 3 8.12 -7.28 -29.78
N GLN A 4 6.84 -7.23 -29.38
CA GLN A 4 5.88 -8.33 -29.61
C GLN A 4 5.35 -8.32 -31.05
N GLU A 5 5.15 -7.12 -31.61
CA GLU A 5 4.78 -6.92 -33.02
C GLU A 5 5.88 -7.39 -33.98
N ALA A 6 7.15 -7.14 -33.65
CA ALA A 6 8.30 -7.57 -34.46
C ALA A 6 8.49 -9.10 -34.49
N THR A 7 7.89 -9.85 -33.56
CA THR A 7 8.02 -11.32 -33.44
C THR A 7 6.78 -12.08 -33.92
N GLY A 8 5.81 -11.39 -34.55
CA GLY A 8 4.59 -12.01 -35.10
C GLY A 8 3.65 -12.62 -34.05
N SER A 9 3.93 -12.41 -32.76
CA SER A 9 3.10 -12.91 -31.67
C SER A 9 1.96 -11.94 -31.37
N LYS A 10 0.73 -12.47 -31.19
CA LYS A 10 -0.43 -11.67 -30.77
C LYS A 10 -0.05 -10.82 -29.55
N VAL A 11 -0.28 -9.51 -29.63
CA VAL A 11 -0.01 -8.57 -28.53
C VAL A 11 -0.85 -8.99 -27.32
N VAL A 12 -0.19 -9.62 -26.34
CA VAL A 12 -0.82 -9.96 -25.08
C VAL A 12 -0.62 -8.76 -24.18
N THR A 13 -1.63 -7.89 -24.12
CA THR A 13 -1.73 -6.88 -23.07
C THR A 13 -1.83 -7.61 -21.74
N LEU A 14 -0.78 -7.50 -20.93
CA LEU A 14 -0.72 -8.12 -19.62
C LEU A 14 -1.78 -7.47 -18.73
N ARG A 15 -2.93 -8.13 -18.57
CA ARG A 15 -3.98 -7.69 -17.65
C ARG A 15 -3.38 -7.70 -16.24
N MET A 16 -3.49 -6.56 -15.54
CA MET A 16 -3.02 -6.47 -14.15
C MET A 16 -3.66 -7.58 -13.31
N PRO A 17 -2.87 -8.42 -12.63
CA PRO A 17 -3.39 -9.42 -11.70
C PRO A 17 -4.21 -8.75 -10.60
N ASP A 18 -5.31 -9.35 -10.19
CA ASP A 18 -6.17 -8.75 -9.16
C ASP A 18 -5.46 -8.61 -7.80
N THR A 19 -4.49 -9.48 -7.50
CA THR A 19 -3.61 -9.36 -6.33
C THR A 19 -2.80 -8.06 -6.33
N VAL A 20 -2.31 -7.62 -7.49
CA VAL A 20 -1.58 -6.35 -7.63
C VAL A 20 -2.50 -5.16 -7.39
N ARG A 21 -3.77 -5.24 -7.83
CA ARG A 21 -4.76 -4.20 -7.58
C ARG A 21 -5.11 -4.09 -6.10
N VAL A 22 -5.31 -5.23 -5.43
CA VAL A 22 -5.55 -5.27 -3.98
C VAL A 22 -4.36 -4.72 -3.20
N PHE A 23 -3.13 -5.07 -3.59
CA PHE A 23 -1.92 -4.53 -3.00
C PHE A 23 -1.87 -3.00 -3.09
N ILE A 24 -2.02 -2.45 -4.31
CA ILE A 24 -1.99 -1.00 -4.54
C ILE A 24 -3.12 -0.31 -3.78
N GLY A 25 -4.34 -0.84 -3.83
CA GLY A 25 -5.48 -0.29 -3.11
C GLY A 25 -5.27 -0.26 -1.60
N THR A 26 -4.73 -1.34 -1.02
CA THR A 26 -4.44 -1.43 0.42
C THR A 26 -3.35 -0.43 0.83
N MET A 27 -2.30 -0.29 0.02
CA MET A 27 -1.23 0.68 0.26
C MET A 27 -1.74 2.13 0.20
N MET A 28 -2.58 2.44 -0.79
CA MET A 28 -3.21 3.76 -0.92
C MET A 28 -4.08 4.08 0.30
N MET A 29 -4.92 3.14 0.74
CA MET A 29 -5.74 3.34 1.94
C MET A 29 -4.89 3.53 3.19
N GLY A 30 -3.86 2.70 3.39
CA GLY A 30 -2.94 2.84 4.53
C GLY A 30 -2.27 4.22 4.57
N MET A 31 -1.76 4.70 3.42
CA MET A 31 -1.17 6.04 3.35
C MET A 31 -2.17 7.15 3.62
N MET A 32 -3.38 7.06 3.07
CA MET A 32 -4.41 8.08 3.30
C MET A 32 -4.82 8.17 4.77
N LEU A 33 -4.94 7.02 5.46
CA LEU A 33 -5.25 6.98 6.90
C LEU A 33 -4.13 7.61 7.74
N ILE A 34 -2.87 7.30 7.44
CA ILE A 34 -1.72 7.88 8.15
C ILE A 34 -1.68 9.39 7.92
N LEU A 35 -1.80 9.84 6.66
CA LEU A 35 -1.74 11.24 6.29
C LEU A 35 -2.89 12.05 6.93
N GLY A 36 -4.11 11.50 6.92
CA GLY A 36 -5.26 12.09 7.61
C GLY A 36 -5.04 12.22 9.12
N SER A 37 -4.46 11.19 9.77
CA SER A 37 -4.15 11.25 11.20
C SER A 37 -3.15 12.37 11.54
N VAL A 38 -2.16 12.60 10.68
CA VAL A 38 -1.16 13.68 10.86
C VAL A 38 -1.82 15.04 10.74
N ILE A 39 -2.65 15.26 9.71
CA ILE A 39 -3.35 16.53 9.50
C ILE A 39 -4.22 16.89 10.71
N VAL A 40 -5.05 15.94 11.17
CA VAL A 40 -5.93 16.17 12.33
C VAL A 40 -5.11 16.49 13.59
N HIS A 41 -3.96 15.82 13.78
CA HIS A 41 -3.08 16.11 14.91
C HIS A 41 -2.55 17.55 14.89
N PHE A 42 -2.18 18.08 13.72
CA PHE A 42 -1.75 19.47 13.56
C PHE A 42 -2.88 20.47 13.80
N VAL A 43 -4.10 20.20 13.32
CA VAL A 43 -5.26 21.08 13.53
C VAL A 43 -5.59 21.20 15.01
N ILE A 44 -5.59 20.09 15.74
CA ILE A 44 -5.82 20.09 17.20
C ILE A 44 -4.70 20.84 17.92
N GLY A 45 -3.43 20.61 17.55
CA GLY A 45 -2.29 21.31 18.13
C GLY A 45 -2.34 22.83 17.91
N ALA A 46 -2.80 23.28 16.74
CA ALA A 46 -2.98 24.70 16.46
C ALA A 46 -4.11 25.32 17.31
N GLY A 47 -5.22 24.61 17.51
CA GLY A 47 -6.33 25.06 18.37
C GLY A 47 -5.92 25.23 19.84
N LEU A 48 -5.09 24.32 20.36
CA LEU A 48 -4.49 24.40 21.70
C LEU A 48 -3.65 25.67 21.89
N LEU A 49 -2.79 26.00 20.91
CA LEU A 49 -1.98 27.21 20.95
C LEU A 49 -2.83 28.49 20.87
N GLY A 50 -4.03 28.40 20.30
CA GLY A 50 -5.01 29.48 20.23
C GLY A 50 -5.81 29.73 21.51
N GLY A 51 -5.64 28.90 22.55
CA GLY A 51 -6.29 29.10 23.87
C GLY A 51 -7.73 28.58 23.97
N ASP A 52 -8.15 27.66 23.10
CA ASP A 52 -9.51 27.10 23.13
C ASP A 52 -9.68 26.08 24.25
N ALA A 53 -10.42 26.44 25.31
CA ALA A 53 -10.69 25.57 26.46
C ALA A 53 -11.61 24.38 26.12
N ALA A 54 -12.45 24.47 25.08
CA ALA A 54 -13.27 23.35 24.62
C ALA A 54 -12.42 22.27 23.93
N ALA A 55 -11.26 22.65 23.37
CA ALA A 55 -10.31 21.70 22.81
C ALA A 55 -9.64 20.82 23.89
N LEU A 56 -9.51 21.31 25.14
CA LEU A 56 -8.89 20.60 26.25
C LEU A 56 -9.70 19.38 26.74
N GLU A 57 -11.02 19.49 26.80
CA GLU A 57 -11.89 18.41 27.27
C GLU A 57 -12.11 17.33 26.20
N GLY A 58 -12.13 17.72 24.92
CA GLY A 58 -12.23 16.78 23.79
C GLY A 58 -10.93 16.04 23.47
N LEU A 59 -9.77 16.55 23.92
CA LEU A 59 -8.43 16.07 23.59
C LEU A 59 -8.16 14.64 24.03
N GLU A 60 -8.59 14.25 25.22
CA GLU A 60 -8.33 12.90 25.73
C GLU A 60 -9.04 11.86 24.85
N SER A 61 -10.32 12.08 24.54
CA SER A 61 -11.05 11.17 23.64
C SER A 61 -10.54 11.23 22.19
N ALA A 62 -10.14 12.41 21.71
CA ALA A 62 -9.64 12.62 20.36
C ALA A 62 -8.26 11.98 20.16
N SER A 63 -7.37 12.10 21.15
CA SER A 63 -6.03 11.53 21.13
C SER A 63 -6.08 9.99 21.13
N ILE A 64 -6.96 9.38 21.94
CA ILE A 64 -7.17 7.93 21.94
C ILE A 64 -7.65 7.46 20.55
N ARG A 65 -8.61 8.18 19.94
CA ARG A 65 -9.11 7.85 18.59
C ARG A 65 -8.05 8.04 17.50
N LEU A 66 -7.27 9.12 17.58
CA LEU A 66 -6.16 9.41 16.66
C LEU A 66 -5.06 8.35 16.75
N GLU A 67 -4.71 7.93 17.96
CA GLU A 67 -3.73 6.87 18.15
C GLU A 67 -4.24 5.54 17.59
N ALA A 68 -5.51 5.20 17.81
CA ALA A 68 -6.12 4.02 17.22
C ALA A 68 -6.10 4.07 15.68
N PHE A 69 -6.46 5.22 15.08
CA PHE A 69 -6.41 5.43 13.63
C PHE A 69 -4.99 5.31 13.08
N ARG A 70 -4.00 5.91 13.76
CA ARG A 70 -2.60 5.85 13.36
C ARG A 70 -2.07 4.41 13.44
N ARG A 71 -2.33 3.70 14.53
CA ARG A 71 -1.95 2.29 14.70
C ARG A 71 -2.62 1.40 13.64
N LEU A 72 -3.90 1.61 13.36
CA LEU A 72 -4.62 0.87 12.32
C LEU A 72 -4.06 1.16 10.92
N GLY A 73 -3.75 2.42 10.61
CA GLY A 73 -3.08 2.81 9.37
C GLY A 73 -1.71 2.16 9.23
N THR A 74 -0.90 2.13 10.28
CA THR A 74 0.41 1.44 10.30
C THR A 74 0.26 -0.06 10.07
N VAL A 75 -0.68 -0.72 10.75
CA VAL A 75 -0.94 -2.16 10.57
C VAL A 75 -1.38 -2.45 9.14
N LEU A 76 -2.29 -1.65 8.59
CA LEU A 76 -2.78 -1.82 7.22
C LEU A 76 -1.66 -1.60 6.19
N TYR A 77 -0.77 -0.65 6.44
CA TYR A 77 0.40 -0.39 5.59
C TYR A 77 1.40 -1.53 5.63
N LEU A 78 1.74 -2.05 6.82
CA LEU A 78 2.61 -3.22 6.98
C LEU A 78 2.00 -4.48 6.36
N PHE A 79 0.68 -4.65 6.50
CA PHE A 79 -0.06 -5.72 5.85
C PHE A 79 0.03 -5.61 4.31
N GLY A 80 -0.14 -4.41 3.77
CA GLY A 80 0.08 -4.12 2.35
C GLY A 80 1.49 -4.51 1.90
N ILE A 81 2.53 -4.09 2.63
CA ILE A 81 3.93 -4.45 2.33
C ILE A 81 4.13 -5.97 2.32
N ALA A 82 3.62 -6.68 3.34
CA ALA A 82 3.74 -8.13 3.42
C ALA A 82 3.05 -8.82 2.24
N PHE A 83 1.87 -8.35 1.84
CA PHE A 83 1.14 -8.86 0.69
C PHE A 83 1.87 -8.60 -0.64
N GLY A 84 2.49 -7.42 -0.78
CA GLY A 84 3.34 -7.08 -1.93
C GLY A 84 4.57 -7.99 -2.03
N LEU A 85 5.27 -8.21 -0.92
CA LEU A 85 6.40 -9.15 -0.85
C LEU A 85 5.99 -10.58 -1.20
N GLY A 86 4.85 -11.06 -0.68
CA GLY A 86 4.30 -12.36 -1.03
C GLY A 86 4.04 -12.51 -2.54
N THR A 87 3.52 -11.46 -3.17
CA THR A 87 3.30 -11.42 -4.62
C THR A 87 4.61 -11.47 -5.40
N ILE A 88 5.63 -10.71 -4.98
CA ILE A 88 6.97 -10.75 -5.60
C ILE A 88 7.58 -12.16 -5.49
N ILE A 89 7.53 -12.77 -4.30
CA ILE A 89 8.04 -14.13 -4.07
C ILE A 89 7.33 -15.13 -5.00
N HIS A 90 6.02 -15.02 -5.16
CA HIS A 90 5.26 -15.88 -6.06
C HIS A 90 5.72 -15.76 -7.51
N VAL A 91 5.92 -14.53 -8.00
CA VAL A 91 6.40 -14.27 -9.36
C VAL A 91 7.82 -14.81 -9.56
N ILE A 92 8.73 -14.59 -8.61
CA ILE A 92 10.11 -15.10 -8.69
C ILE A 92 10.10 -16.63 -8.73
N ARG A 93 9.33 -17.30 -7.86
CA ARG A 93 9.22 -18.78 -7.87
C ARG A 93 8.71 -19.29 -9.22
N PHE A 94 7.71 -18.63 -9.79
CA PHE A 94 7.19 -18.99 -11.12
C PHE A 94 8.26 -18.83 -12.20
N GLN A 95 9.00 -17.73 -12.19
CA GLN A 95 10.10 -17.48 -13.13
C GLN A 95 11.23 -18.51 -12.97
N THR A 96 11.62 -18.86 -11.74
CA THR A 96 12.67 -19.85 -11.47
C THR A 96 12.30 -21.25 -11.99
N ILE A 97 11.05 -21.67 -11.81
CA ILE A 97 10.58 -22.98 -12.32
C ILE A 97 10.61 -23.01 -13.85
N ARG A 98 10.17 -21.92 -14.51
CA ARG A 98 10.19 -21.79 -15.97
C ARG A 98 11.60 -21.83 -16.57
N ILE A 99 12.58 -21.18 -15.94
CA ILE A 99 13.98 -21.20 -16.41
C ILE A 99 14.55 -22.62 -16.38
N ARG A 100 14.20 -23.42 -15.35
CA ARG A 100 14.64 -24.82 -15.24
C ARG A 100 14.01 -25.76 -16.28
N GLN A 101 12.95 -25.32 -16.96
CA GLN A 101 12.27 -26.10 -18.00
C GLN A 101 12.77 -25.75 -19.41
N LEU A 102 13.67 -24.78 -19.55
CA LEU A 102 14.28 -24.47 -20.84
C LEU A 102 15.29 -25.58 -21.19
N PRO A 103 15.22 -26.14 -22.41
CA PRO A 103 16.26 -27.06 -22.89
C PRO A 103 17.63 -26.36 -22.85
N GLU A 104 18.69 -27.10 -22.55
CA GLU A 104 20.04 -26.53 -22.64
C GLU A 104 20.30 -26.04 -24.06
N PRO A 105 20.91 -24.85 -24.23
CA PRO A 105 21.32 -24.37 -25.54
C PRO A 105 22.36 -25.35 -26.11
N ALA A 106 22.05 -25.90 -27.29
CA ALA A 106 22.93 -26.76 -28.07
C ALA A 106 24.20 -26.04 -28.55
#